data_AF-I5C5D7-F1
#
_entry.id   AF-I5C5D7-F1
#
_cell.length_a   1.000
_cell.length_b   1.000
_cell.length_c   1.000
_cell.angle_alpha   90.00
_cell.angle_beta   90.00
_cell.angle_gamma   90.00
#
_symmetry.space_group_name_H-M   'P 1'
#
loop_
_entity.id
_entity.type
_entity.pdbx_description
1 polymer ?
#
loop_
_entity_poly.entity_id
_entity_poly.type
_entity_poly.pdbx_seq_one_letter_code
_entity_poly.pdbx_strand_id
1 'polypeptide(L)'
;MRNLSSPTVELRAFYLRGDLLLNKLHGCLIAAFLVVFAWAFMGSTDAQAQSQPAFPGCTADTYLAQYSNTRLFSFDTSVNPFIVNPIGPASGMTYNAIGFNPADNYIYALRSTNLLRIGSDGSVRDLGPISGLPSGSIAGEFGLAGHITSPKLGEFIGSTSIQGQRHIRR
;
A
#
# COMPACT_ATOMS: atom_id res chain seq x y z
N MET A 1 61.51 -58.99 -35.97
CA MET A 1 60.86 -57.68 -35.73
C MET A 1 59.52 -57.94 -35.05
N ARG A 2 59.41 -57.81 -33.72
CA ARG A 2 58.12 -57.93 -33.02
C ARG A 2 57.68 -56.51 -32.64
N ASN A 3 56.59 -56.06 -33.25
CA ASN A 3 56.04 -54.72 -33.07
C ASN A 3 55.30 -54.69 -31.72
N LEU A 4 55.79 -53.90 -30.77
CA LEU A 4 55.18 -53.72 -29.45
C LEU A 4 54.06 -52.68 -29.57
N SER A 5 52.80 -53.12 -29.58
CA SER A 5 51.67 -52.22 -29.34
C SER A 5 51.63 -51.87 -27.85
N SER A 6 51.86 -50.59 -27.56
CA SER A 6 51.92 -50.05 -26.20
C SER A 6 50.55 -50.15 -25.49
N PRO A 7 50.47 -50.69 -24.25
CA PRO A 7 49.23 -50.81 -23.48
C PRO A 7 48.65 -49.47 -22.99
N THR A 8 49.29 -48.35 -23.34
CA THR A 8 48.95 -47.00 -22.87
C THR A 8 47.78 -46.34 -23.60
N VAL A 9 47.34 -46.87 -24.75
CA VAL A 9 46.26 -46.25 -25.54
C VAL A 9 44.88 -46.75 -25.11
N GLU A 10 44.75 -48.04 -24.81
CA GLU A 10 43.47 -48.67 -24.40
C GLU A 10 43.01 -48.21 -23.01
N LEU A 11 43.93 -48.02 -22.05
CA LEU A 11 43.59 -47.55 -20.71
C LEU A 11 43.09 -46.09 -20.69
N ARG A 12 43.55 -45.26 -21.64
CA ARG A 12 43.15 -43.84 -21.74
C ARG A 12 41.74 -43.66 -22.31
N ALA A 13 41.31 -44.53 -23.22
CA ALA A 13 39.97 -44.47 -23.80
C ALA A 13 38.87 -44.86 -22.79
N PHE A 14 39.15 -45.79 -21.88
CA PHE A 14 38.20 -46.21 -20.84
C PHE A 14 37.99 -45.13 -19.77
N TYR A 15 39.05 -44.42 -19.38
CA TYR A 15 39.00 -43.36 -18.37
C TYR A 15 38.20 -42.13 -18.87
N LEU A 16 38.44 -41.70 -20.11
CA LEU A 16 37.75 -40.56 -20.72
C LEU A 16 36.23 -40.78 -20.90
N ARG A 17 35.78 -42.03 -21.13
CA ARG A 17 34.35 -42.37 -21.18
C ARG A 17 33.68 -42.42 -19.80
N GLY A 18 34.42 -42.77 -18.74
CA GLY A 18 33.91 -42.77 -17.36
C GLY A 18 33.68 -41.35 -16.82
N ASP A 19 34.63 -40.46 -17.03
CA ASP A 19 34.57 -39.07 -16.54
C ASP A 19 33.47 -38.24 -17.22
N LEU A 20 33.17 -38.53 -18.49
CA LEU A 20 32.12 -37.84 -19.25
C LEU A 20 30.70 -38.22 -18.78
N LEU A 21 30.51 -39.48 -18.35
CA LEU A 21 29.23 -39.96 -17.81
C LEU A 21 29.04 -39.49 -16.36
N LEU A 22 30.11 -39.42 -15.59
CA LEU A 22 30.11 -38.91 -14.22
C LEU A 22 29.83 -37.39 -14.17
N ASN A 23 30.40 -36.59 -15.09
CA ASN A 23 30.12 -35.15 -15.17
C ASN A 23 28.68 -34.82 -15.62
N LYS A 24 28.08 -35.65 -16.49
CA LYS A 24 26.68 -35.46 -16.91
C LYS A 24 25.68 -35.80 -15.80
N LEU A 25 25.99 -36.80 -14.99
CA LEU A 25 25.15 -37.18 -13.84
C LEU A 25 25.22 -36.14 -12.72
N HIS A 26 26.43 -35.63 -12.41
CA HIS A 26 26.62 -34.58 -11.40
C HIS A 26 26.05 -33.22 -11.84
N GLY A 27 26.21 -32.82 -13.11
CA GLY A 27 25.65 -31.57 -13.62
C GLY A 27 24.12 -31.54 -13.58
N CYS A 28 23.47 -32.69 -13.84
CA CYS A 28 22.02 -32.82 -13.78
C CYS A 28 21.50 -32.79 -12.33
N LEU A 29 22.20 -33.45 -11.40
CA LEU A 29 21.87 -33.44 -9.97
C LEU A 29 22.06 -32.05 -9.35
N ILE A 30 23.11 -31.31 -9.72
CA ILE A 30 23.35 -29.94 -9.25
C ILE A 30 22.31 -28.97 -9.83
N ALA A 31 21.96 -29.10 -11.12
CA ALA A 31 20.93 -28.27 -11.75
C ALA A 31 19.54 -28.51 -11.12
N ALA A 32 19.20 -29.77 -10.82
CA ALA A 32 17.96 -30.11 -10.12
C ALA A 32 17.93 -29.54 -8.68
N PHE A 33 19.06 -29.57 -7.96
CA PHE A 33 19.14 -29.04 -6.60
C PHE A 33 19.04 -27.50 -6.54
N LEU A 34 19.63 -26.78 -7.50
CA LEU A 34 19.54 -25.32 -7.58
C LEU A 34 18.13 -24.83 -7.91
N VAL A 35 17.38 -25.58 -8.72
CA VAL A 35 15.97 -25.28 -8.98
C VAL A 35 15.14 -25.49 -7.71
N VAL A 36 15.33 -26.57 -6.95
CA VAL A 36 14.58 -26.77 -5.69
C VAL A 36 14.94 -25.71 -4.63
N PHE A 37 16.20 -25.28 -4.56
CA PHE A 37 16.63 -24.25 -3.62
C PHE A 37 16.08 -22.85 -3.97
N ALA A 38 15.96 -22.53 -5.26
CA ALA A 38 15.38 -21.25 -5.71
C ALA A 38 13.87 -21.13 -5.39
N TRP A 39 13.14 -22.24 -5.34
CA TRP A 39 11.71 -22.25 -4.99
C TRP A 39 11.48 -22.26 -3.47
N ALA A 40 12.42 -22.81 -2.69
CA ALA A 40 12.37 -22.77 -1.22
C ALA A 40 12.70 -21.38 -0.63
N PHE A 41 13.26 -20.47 -1.43
CA PHE A 41 13.55 -19.08 -1.04
C PHE A 41 12.56 -18.05 -1.59
N MET A 42 11.43 -18.48 -2.16
CA MET A 42 10.26 -17.58 -2.28
C MET A 42 9.69 -17.40 -0.88
N GLY A 43 10.30 -16.47 -0.14
CA GLY A 43 9.81 -16.05 1.16
C GLY A 43 8.32 -15.77 1.06
N SER A 44 7.55 -16.40 1.93
CA SER A 44 6.14 -16.07 2.11
C SER A 44 6.09 -14.58 2.42
N THR A 45 5.59 -13.76 1.50
CA THR A 45 5.16 -12.41 1.86
C THR A 45 3.92 -12.60 2.70
N ASP A 46 4.11 -12.79 4.01
CA ASP A 46 3.01 -12.64 4.95
C ASP A 46 2.38 -11.29 4.67
N ALA A 47 1.06 -11.28 4.49
CA ALA A 47 0.28 -10.06 4.41
C ALA A 47 0.33 -9.39 5.79
N GLN A 48 1.43 -8.71 6.08
CA GLN A 48 1.54 -7.82 7.22
C GLN A 48 0.50 -6.74 7.00
N ALA A 49 -0.41 -6.56 7.96
CA ALA A 49 -1.29 -5.40 7.97
C ALA A 49 -0.39 -4.15 7.99
N GLN A 50 -0.22 -3.49 6.83
CA GLN A 50 0.66 -2.35 6.72
C GLN A 50 0.20 -1.28 7.71
N SER A 51 1.05 -0.99 8.69
CA SER A 51 0.80 0.08 9.64
C SER A 51 0.79 1.39 8.86
N GLN A 52 -0.35 2.09 8.88
CA GLN A 52 -0.47 3.39 8.23
C GLN A 52 0.37 4.40 9.02
N PRO A 53 1.17 5.25 8.38
CA PRO A 53 1.87 6.31 9.08
C PRO A 53 0.89 7.39 9.54
N ALA A 54 1.11 7.94 10.74
CA ALA A 54 0.35 9.09 11.24
C ALA A 54 0.83 10.40 10.60
N PHE A 55 0.00 11.43 10.63
CA PHE A 55 0.41 12.78 10.23
C PHE A 55 1.32 13.42 11.28
N PRO A 56 2.20 14.35 10.88
CA PRO A 56 2.86 15.23 11.83
C PRO A 56 1.77 16.05 12.54
N GLY A 57 1.59 15.84 13.84
CA GLY A 57 0.61 16.61 14.62
C GLY A 57 0.99 18.10 14.70
N CYS A 58 0.01 18.94 15.05
CA CYS A 58 0.20 20.38 15.30
C CYS A 58 0.76 21.20 14.13
N THR A 59 0.45 20.85 12.88
CA THR A 59 0.74 21.67 11.70
C THR A 59 -0.49 22.45 11.24
N ALA A 60 -0.28 23.51 10.45
CA ALA A 60 -1.35 24.28 9.81
C ALA A 60 -1.73 23.71 8.42
N ASP A 61 -1.38 22.45 8.17
CA ASP A 61 -1.59 21.83 6.86
C ASP A 61 -3.09 21.67 6.58
N THR A 62 -3.48 21.94 5.34
CA THR A 62 -4.86 21.80 4.89
C THR A 62 -4.98 20.63 3.92
N TYR A 63 -6.01 19.81 4.09
CA TYR A 63 -6.24 18.62 3.29
C TYR A 63 -7.62 18.60 2.63
N LEU A 64 -7.70 17.93 1.49
CA LEU A 64 -8.92 17.76 0.71
C LEU A 64 -9.04 16.32 0.22
N ALA A 65 -10.22 15.73 0.35
CA ALA A 65 -10.57 14.46 -0.27
C ALA A 65 -11.56 14.71 -1.41
N GLN A 66 -11.25 14.21 -2.61
CA GLN A 66 -12.02 14.49 -3.82
C GLN A 66 -11.96 13.31 -4.81
N TYR A 67 -12.82 13.39 -5.84
CA TYR A 67 -13.09 12.38 -6.87
C TYR A 67 -13.96 11.19 -6.42
N SER A 68 -14.53 10.50 -7.41
CA SER A 68 -15.34 9.28 -7.20
C SER A 68 -14.51 8.12 -6.71
N ASN A 69 -13.33 7.89 -7.31
CA ASN A 69 -12.27 7.11 -6.69
C ASN A 69 -11.47 8.06 -5.79
N THR A 70 -11.91 8.20 -4.54
CA THR A 70 -11.50 9.29 -3.68
C THR A 70 -10.01 9.19 -3.34
N ARG A 71 -9.34 10.34 -3.37
CA ARG A 71 -7.91 10.49 -3.06
C ARG A 71 -7.71 11.72 -2.18
N LEU A 72 -6.70 11.66 -1.31
CA LEU A 72 -6.29 12.77 -0.44
C LEU A 72 -5.34 13.73 -1.16
N PHE A 73 -5.47 15.01 -0.88
CA PHE A 73 -4.63 16.09 -1.40
C PHE A 73 -4.23 17.03 -0.26
N SER A 74 -3.04 17.61 -0.34
CA SER A 74 -2.62 18.76 0.48
C SER A 74 -2.58 20.04 -0.34
N PHE A 75 -2.75 21.17 0.34
CA PHE A 75 -2.50 22.49 -0.23
C PHE A 75 -1.08 22.93 0.08
N ASP A 76 -0.33 23.34 -0.95
CA ASP A 76 0.86 24.16 -0.80
C ASP A 76 0.43 25.63 -0.72
N THR A 77 0.51 26.16 0.49
CA THR A 77 0.12 27.54 0.84
C THR A 77 1.28 28.53 0.71
N SER A 78 2.47 28.08 0.30
CA SER A 78 3.65 28.94 0.14
C SER A 78 3.64 29.78 -1.15
N VAL A 79 2.75 29.43 -2.09
CA VAL A 79 2.61 30.06 -3.40
C VAL A 79 1.17 30.50 -3.67
N ASN A 80 0.97 31.50 -4.53
CA ASN A 80 -0.35 31.98 -4.94
C ASN A 80 -0.44 32.06 -6.48
N PRO A 81 -1.35 31.33 -7.15
CA PRO A 81 -2.41 30.48 -6.57
C PRO A 81 -1.87 29.23 -5.87
N PHE A 82 -2.61 28.75 -4.86
CA PHE A 82 -2.24 27.53 -4.12
C PHE A 82 -2.12 26.33 -5.06
N ILE A 83 -1.10 25.51 -4.84
CA ILE A 83 -0.93 24.24 -5.56
C ILE A 83 -1.61 23.13 -4.73
N VAL A 84 -2.36 22.25 -5.40
CA VAL A 84 -3.04 21.12 -4.75
C VAL A 84 -2.31 19.84 -5.14
N ASN A 85 -1.59 19.25 -4.18
CA ASN A 85 -0.72 18.11 -4.40
C ASN A 85 -1.39 16.81 -3.94
N PRO A 86 -1.43 15.76 -4.78
CA PRO A 86 -1.96 14.48 -4.34
C PRO A 86 -1.08 13.79 -3.30
N ILE A 87 -1.71 13.09 -2.36
CA ILE A 87 -1.06 12.24 -1.35
C ILE A 87 -1.47 10.80 -1.60
N GLY A 88 -0.48 9.91 -1.76
CA GLY A 88 -0.72 8.47 -1.97
C GLY A 88 -1.44 8.15 -3.29
N PRO A 89 -1.77 6.87 -3.56
CA PRO A 89 -2.61 6.48 -4.69
C PRO A 89 -4.10 6.82 -4.46
N ALA A 90 -4.93 6.69 -5.50
CA ALA A 90 -6.38 6.73 -5.31
C ALA A 90 -6.86 5.47 -4.57
N SER A 91 -7.82 5.62 -3.66
CA SER A 91 -8.14 4.59 -2.64
C SER A 91 -8.84 3.32 -3.15
N GLY A 92 -9.40 3.35 -4.35
CA GLY A 92 -10.33 2.33 -4.85
C GLY A 92 -11.75 2.46 -4.27
N MET A 93 -12.02 3.48 -3.45
CA MET A 93 -13.27 3.66 -2.72
C MET A 93 -13.80 5.09 -2.90
N THR A 94 -15.13 5.25 -2.77
CA THR A 94 -15.76 6.56 -2.60
C THR A 94 -16.01 6.79 -1.11
N TYR A 95 -15.49 7.89 -0.59
CA TYR A 95 -15.72 8.31 0.80
C TYR A 95 -15.84 9.83 0.90
N ASN A 96 -16.43 10.29 1.99
CA ASN A 96 -16.62 11.71 2.28
C ASN A 96 -16.50 11.95 3.80
N ALA A 97 -16.87 13.16 4.24
CA ALA A 97 -16.85 13.54 5.65
C ALA A 97 -15.48 13.30 6.31
N ILE A 98 -14.41 13.87 5.74
CA ILE A 98 -13.08 13.71 6.31
C ILE A 98 -12.89 14.62 7.52
N GLY A 99 -12.18 14.13 8.54
CA GLY A 99 -11.82 14.90 9.73
C GLY A 99 -10.53 14.40 10.35
N PHE A 100 -9.74 15.32 10.90
CA PHE A 100 -8.50 14.99 11.59
C PHE A 100 -8.77 14.72 13.07
N ASN A 101 -8.21 13.64 13.62
CA ASN A 101 -8.26 13.33 15.04
C ASN A 101 -6.91 13.66 15.71
N PRO A 102 -6.85 14.70 16.58
CA PRO A 102 -5.59 15.08 17.23
C PRO A 102 -5.10 14.07 18.27
N ALA A 103 -5.95 13.15 18.74
CA ALA A 103 -5.55 12.16 19.74
C ALA A 103 -4.58 11.10 19.19
N ASP A 104 -4.68 10.77 17.90
CA ASP A 104 -3.86 9.76 17.24
C ASP A 104 -3.16 10.23 15.95
N ASN A 105 -3.42 11.48 15.54
CA ASN A 105 -2.90 12.12 14.34
C ASN A 105 -3.24 11.40 13.03
N TYR A 106 -4.45 10.86 12.90
CA TYR A 106 -4.97 10.35 11.63
C TYR A 106 -6.12 11.19 11.10
N ILE A 107 -6.30 11.16 9.78
CA ILE A 107 -7.54 11.60 9.15
C ILE A 107 -8.48 10.40 9.08
N TYR A 108 -9.74 10.62 9.39
CA TYR A 108 -10.80 9.63 9.27
C TYR A 108 -11.84 10.10 8.27
N ALA A 109 -12.59 9.17 7.69
CA ALA A 109 -13.65 9.43 6.73
C ALA A 109 -14.83 8.47 6.93
N LEU A 110 -15.96 8.79 6.31
CA LEU A 110 -17.12 7.90 6.26
C LEU A 110 -17.30 7.30 4.87
N ARG A 111 -17.65 6.02 4.87
CA ARG A 111 -18.12 5.29 3.68
C ARG A 111 -19.39 4.55 4.06
N SER A 112 -20.54 5.10 3.67
CA SER A 112 -21.85 4.62 4.16
C SER A 112 -21.90 4.65 5.69
N THR A 113 -21.85 3.50 6.35
CA THR A 113 -21.83 3.35 7.81
C THR A 113 -20.44 3.01 8.35
N ASN A 114 -19.42 2.86 7.49
CA ASN A 114 -18.09 2.43 7.89
C ASN A 114 -17.17 3.61 8.17
N LEU A 115 -16.35 3.46 9.19
CA LEU A 115 -15.25 4.36 9.49
C LEU A 115 -14.02 3.96 8.69
N LEU A 116 -13.46 4.90 7.94
CA LEU A 116 -12.18 4.73 7.29
C LEU A 116 -11.12 5.52 8.04
N ARG A 117 -9.91 4.98 8.13
CA ARG A 117 -8.72 5.71 8.60
C ARG A 117 -7.74 5.91 7.45
N ILE A 118 -7.19 7.11 7.36
CA ILE A 118 -6.31 7.57 6.28
C ILE A 118 -4.97 7.95 6.90
N GLY A 119 -3.90 7.34 6.39
CA GLY A 119 -2.52 7.63 6.79
C GLY A 119 -1.95 8.86 6.09
N SER A 120 -0.83 9.37 6.60
CA SER A 120 -0.09 10.50 6.01
C SER A 120 0.52 10.21 4.65
N ASP A 121 0.62 8.92 4.29
CA ASP A 121 0.97 8.43 2.95
C ASP A 121 -0.23 8.29 2.01
N GLY A 122 -1.44 8.63 2.46
CA GLY A 122 -2.69 8.51 1.69
C GLY A 122 -3.26 7.10 1.63
N SER A 123 -2.66 6.13 2.32
CA SER A 123 -3.24 4.78 2.46
C SER A 123 -4.58 4.85 3.20
N VAL A 124 -5.57 4.06 2.77
CA VAL A 124 -6.92 4.05 3.36
C VAL A 124 -7.24 2.66 3.91
N ARG A 125 -7.67 2.58 5.17
CA ARG A 125 -8.06 1.34 5.85
C ARG A 125 -9.50 1.44 6.33
N ASP A 126 -10.32 0.44 5.97
CA ASP A 126 -11.66 0.28 6.52
C ASP A 126 -11.58 -0.33 7.92
N LEU A 127 -12.13 0.36 8.92
CA LEU A 127 -12.18 -0.08 10.31
C LEU A 127 -13.51 -0.76 10.66
N GLY A 128 -14.44 -0.83 9.70
CA GLY A 128 -15.74 -1.45 9.87
C GLY A 128 -16.86 -0.47 10.24
N PRO A 129 -18.08 -1.00 10.46
CA PRO A 129 -19.28 -0.21 10.69
C PRO A 129 -19.27 0.47 12.06
N ILE A 130 -19.77 1.70 12.11
CA ILE A 130 -20.05 2.43 13.34
C ILE A 130 -21.47 2.09 13.80
N SER A 131 -21.60 1.55 15.01
CA SER A 131 -22.92 1.23 15.58
C SER A 131 -23.76 2.50 15.77
N GLY A 132 -25.03 2.45 15.38
CA GLY A 132 -25.98 3.56 15.56
C GLY A 132 -25.87 4.70 14.54
N LEU A 133 -24.96 4.62 13.57
CA LEU A 133 -24.87 5.63 12.52
C LEU A 133 -25.93 5.37 11.42
N PRO A 134 -26.84 6.32 11.14
CA PRO A 134 -27.81 6.16 10.07
C PRO A 134 -27.13 6.13 8.70
N SER A 135 -27.70 5.37 7.75
CA SER A 135 -27.20 5.32 6.39
C SER A 135 -27.28 6.71 5.72
N GLY A 136 -26.19 7.14 5.08
CA GLY A 136 -26.16 8.39 4.31
C GLY A 136 -25.68 9.63 5.08
N SER A 137 -25.03 9.46 6.24
CA SER A 137 -24.31 10.55 6.90
C SER A 137 -23.22 11.12 5.99
N ILE A 138 -23.29 12.43 5.71
CA ILE A 138 -22.35 13.15 4.83
C ILE A 138 -21.42 14.12 5.56
N ALA A 139 -21.51 14.19 6.88
CA ALA A 139 -20.71 15.05 7.73
C ALA A 139 -20.34 14.31 9.02
N GLY A 140 -19.15 14.59 9.53
CA GLY A 140 -18.63 14.11 10.80
C GLY A 140 -17.55 15.07 11.28
N GLU A 141 -17.53 15.34 12.58
CA GLU A 141 -16.55 16.22 13.24
C GLU A 141 -15.94 15.45 14.40
N PHE A 142 -14.64 15.60 14.64
CA PHE A 142 -14.01 15.12 15.87
C PHE A 142 -13.98 16.26 16.90
N GLY A 143 -14.66 16.08 18.03
CA GLY A 143 -14.54 17.00 19.16
C GLY A 143 -13.17 16.94 19.84
N LEU A 144 -12.92 17.87 20.77
CA LEU A 144 -11.67 18.01 21.56
C LEU A 144 -11.21 16.74 22.33
N ALA A 145 -12.05 15.70 22.41
CA ALA A 145 -11.75 14.41 23.04
C ALA A 145 -11.80 13.21 22.05
N GLY A 146 -11.82 13.45 20.73
CA GLY A 146 -11.89 12.40 19.72
C GLY A 146 -13.27 11.78 19.50
N HIS A 147 -14.34 12.38 20.04
CA HIS A 147 -15.72 11.92 19.83
C HIS A 147 -16.29 12.47 18.51
N ILE A 148 -17.00 11.63 17.73
CA ILE A 148 -17.70 12.09 16.53
C ILE A 148 -18.98 12.84 16.95
N THR A 149 -19.06 14.14 16.71
CA THR A 149 -20.28 14.94 16.96
C THR A 149 -20.95 15.28 15.64
N SER A 150 -22.23 14.94 15.49
CA SER A 150 -23.09 15.51 14.45
C SER A 150 -23.62 16.85 14.96
N PRO A 151 -23.33 18.00 14.32
CA PRO A 151 -23.63 19.29 14.92
C PRO A 151 -25.14 19.57 14.86
N LYS A 152 -25.77 19.61 16.04
CA LYS A 152 -26.97 20.44 16.25
C LYS A 152 -26.50 21.71 16.95
N LEU A 153 -26.36 22.77 16.14
CA LEU A 153 -26.15 24.18 16.50
C LEU A 153 -24.86 24.52 17.28
N GLY A 154 -23.89 25.06 16.54
CA GLY A 154 -22.79 25.86 17.10
C GLY A 154 -21.42 25.41 16.63
N GLU A 155 -20.81 26.25 15.80
CA GLU A 155 -19.39 26.22 15.41
C GLU A 155 -18.99 25.16 14.36
N PHE A 156 -18.89 25.65 13.12
CA PHE A 156 -18.57 24.88 11.93
C PHE A 156 -17.11 25.15 11.57
N ILE A 157 -16.20 24.21 11.83
CA ILE A 157 -14.86 24.20 11.23
C ILE A 157 -14.62 22.85 10.57
N GLY A 158 -14.81 22.81 9.24
CA GLY A 158 -14.20 21.82 8.35
C GLY A 158 -15.04 20.61 7.95
N SER A 159 -15.81 20.74 6.87
CA SER A 159 -15.94 19.73 5.81
C SER A 159 -16.79 20.31 4.68
N THR A 160 -16.17 20.64 3.55
CA THR A 160 -16.89 20.73 2.27
C THR A 160 -16.23 19.75 1.32
N SER A 161 -16.84 18.58 1.18
CA SER A 161 -16.71 17.79 -0.03
C SER A 161 -17.39 18.57 -1.15
N ILE A 162 -16.61 19.20 -2.04
CA ILE A 162 -17.13 19.86 -3.24
C ILE A 162 -17.47 18.77 -4.26
N GLN A 163 -18.48 17.95 -3.98
CA GLN A 163 -19.16 17.18 -5.02
C GLN A 163 -20.46 17.92 -5.37
N GLY A 164 -20.31 18.99 -6.14
CA GLY A 164 -21.43 19.79 -6.60
C GLY A 164 -21.01 21.17 -7.09
N GLN A 165 -20.45 21.24 -8.29
CA GLN A 165 -20.47 22.49 -9.05
C GLN A 165 -21.92 22.96 -9.21
N ARG A 166 -22.33 23.99 -8.48
CA ARG A 166 -23.29 24.98 -8.98
C ARG A 166 -22.72 26.37 -8.79
N HIS A 167 -22.23 26.87 -9.91
CA HIS A 167 -21.99 28.27 -10.20
C HIS A 167 -23.22 29.10 -9.80
N ILE A 168 -23.12 29.85 -8.69
CA ILE A 168 -24.01 30.98 -8.43
C ILE A 168 -23.22 32.23 -8.78
N ARG A 169 -23.51 32.77 -9.96
CA ARG A 169 -23.22 34.16 -10.26
C ARG A 169 -23.97 35.03 -9.28
N ARG A 170 -23.26 35.96 -8.65
CA ARG A 170 -23.80 37.30 -8.44
C ARG A 170 -23.07 38.21 -9.40
#